data_AF-A0A7W8DKI7-F1
#
_entry.id   AF-A0A7W8DKI7-F1
#
_cell.length_a   1.000
_cell.length_b   1.000
_cell.length_c   1.000
_cell.angle_alpha   90.00
_cell.angle_beta   90.00
_cell.angle_gamma   90.00
#
_symmetry.space_group_name_H-M   'P 1'
#
loop_
_entity.id
_entity.type
_entity.pdbx_description
1 polymer ?
#
loop_
_entity_poly.entity_id
_entity_poly.type
_entity_poly.pdbx_seq_one_letter_code
_entity_poly.pdbx_strand_id
1 'polypeptide(L)'
;MAWTSITADALKDEGIISASEYASITAVSLPDGVTGAQVVAQVIANAVAEARGYIAANSENILGIEGTVPDELRASVLVIIRHRVFTRLPKMKALLDDLRVKEYDEAMRKLRDVSNGTFKLVQPITPADPDQQAGGGSMQVVNKAKRWATRKKLGGLF
;
A
#
# COMPACT_ATOMS: atom_id res chain seq x y z
N MET A 1 12.41 -13.53 -4.59
CA MET A 1 10.95 -13.77 -4.61
C MET A 1 10.29 -12.71 -5.48
N ALA A 2 9.12 -13.02 -6.06
CA ALA A 2 8.53 -12.22 -7.13
C ALA A 2 7.61 -11.12 -6.57
N TRP A 3 7.96 -9.86 -6.82
CA TRP A 3 7.00 -8.76 -6.78
C TRP A 3 6.08 -8.93 -7.97
N THR A 4 4.77 -9.01 -7.73
CA THR A 4 3.80 -9.40 -8.76
C THR A 4 2.79 -8.29 -8.98
N SER A 5 2.34 -8.13 -10.23
CA SER A 5 1.22 -7.25 -10.57
C SER A 5 -0.11 -7.92 -10.22
N ILE A 6 -1.05 -7.13 -9.69
CA ILE A 6 -2.40 -7.61 -9.40
C ILE A 6 -3.28 -7.33 -10.61
N THR A 7 -3.82 -8.39 -11.21
CA THR A 7 -4.76 -8.30 -12.34
C THR A 7 -6.20 -8.48 -11.86
N ALA A 8 -7.17 -8.10 -12.70
CA ALA A 8 -8.59 -8.29 -12.37
C ALA A 8 -8.97 -9.79 -12.24
N ASP A 9 -8.24 -10.68 -12.89
CA ASP A 9 -8.48 -12.13 -12.83
C ASP A 9 -7.99 -12.75 -11.52
N ALA A 10 -6.98 -12.16 -10.87
CA ALA A 10 -6.47 -12.61 -9.58
C ALA A 10 -7.56 -12.67 -8.48
N LEU A 11 -8.58 -11.82 -8.56
CA LEU A 11 -9.73 -11.85 -7.64
C LEU A 11 -10.55 -13.14 -7.74
N LYS A 12 -10.62 -13.73 -8.94
CA LYS A 12 -11.33 -14.99 -9.22
C LYS A 12 -10.42 -16.19 -8.93
N ASP A 13 -9.20 -16.13 -9.44
CA ASP A 13 -8.27 -17.26 -9.43
C ASP A 13 -7.82 -17.62 -8.01
N GLU A 14 -7.72 -16.62 -7.12
CA GLU A 14 -7.32 -16.82 -5.72
C GLU A 14 -8.51 -17.06 -4.78
N GLY A 15 -9.72 -17.21 -5.31
CA GLY A 15 -10.92 -17.53 -4.52
C GLY A 15 -11.38 -16.44 -3.56
N ILE A 16 -10.89 -15.20 -3.72
CA ILE A 16 -11.26 -14.05 -2.88
C ILE A 16 -12.71 -13.62 -3.14
N ILE A 17 -13.14 -13.75 -4.40
CA ILE A 17 -14.50 -13.48 -4.88
C ILE A 17 -14.95 -14.69 -5.71
N SER A 18 -16.19 -15.15 -5.50
CA SER A 18 -16.76 -16.24 -6.31
C SER A 18 -17.01 -15.79 -7.76
N ALA A 19 -17.03 -16.75 -8.70
CA ALA A 19 -17.29 -16.44 -10.11
C ALA A 19 -18.65 -15.73 -10.33
N SER A 20 -19.67 -16.09 -9.55
CA SER A 20 -20.99 -15.45 -9.58
C SER A 20 -20.98 -14.01 -9.06
N GLU A 21 -20.22 -13.73 -7.99
CA GLU A 21 -20.05 -12.37 -7.48
C GLU A 21 -19.29 -11.51 -8.49
N TYR A 22 -18.23 -12.06 -9.11
CA TYR A 22 -17.46 -11.35 -10.12
C TYR A 22 -18.32 -11.01 -11.35
N ALA A 23 -19.09 -11.97 -11.86
CA ALA A 23 -20.02 -11.72 -12.96
C ALA A 23 -21.01 -10.60 -12.61
N SER A 24 -21.55 -10.64 -11.38
CA SER A 24 -22.48 -9.63 -10.87
C SER A 24 -21.84 -8.24 -10.80
N ILE A 25 -20.58 -8.14 -10.36
CA ILE A 25 -19.80 -6.90 -10.33
C ILE A 25 -19.62 -6.34 -11.74
N THR A 26 -19.17 -7.16 -12.69
CA THR A 26 -18.85 -6.70 -14.06
C THR A 26 -20.09 -6.34 -14.87
N ALA A 27 -21.25 -6.93 -14.55
CA ALA A 27 -22.52 -6.63 -15.20
C ALA A 27 -23.12 -5.28 -14.77
N VAL A 28 -22.62 -4.65 -13.71
CA VAL A 28 -23.12 -3.34 -13.27
C VAL A 28 -22.68 -2.25 -14.24
N SER A 29 -23.65 -1.43 -14.67
CA SER A 29 -23.42 -0.18 -15.38
C SER A 29 -23.81 0.99 -14.48
N LEU A 30 -22.92 1.97 -14.33
CA LEU A 30 -23.19 3.20 -13.58
C LEU A 30 -23.74 4.31 -14.50
N PRO A 31 -24.41 5.34 -13.94
CA PRO A 31 -25.09 6.39 -14.72
C PRO A 31 -24.19 7.20 -15.67
N ASP A 32 -22.87 7.19 -15.48
CA ASP A 32 -21.91 7.97 -16.28
C ASP A 32 -21.26 7.17 -17.44
N GLY A 33 -21.84 6.02 -17.80
CA GLY A 33 -21.25 5.11 -18.80
C GLY A 33 -20.04 4.33 -18.28
N VAL A 34 -19.73 4.45 -16.99
CA VAL A 34 -18.68 3.68 -16.32
C VAL A 34 -19.17 2.26 -16.07
N THR A 35 -18.39 1.28 -16.51
CA THR A 35 -18.67 -0.15 -16.32
C THR A 35 -18.09 -0.66 -15.00
N GLY A 36 -18.69 -1.71 -14.44
CA GLY A 36 -18.16 -2.38 -13.25
C GLY A 36 -16.71 -2.84 -13.42
N ALA A 37 -16.32 -3.28 -14.62
CA ALA A 37 -14.94 -3.65 -14.94
C ALA A 37 -13.96 -2.47 -14.80
N GLN A 38 -14.35 -1.27 -15.24
CA GLN A 38 -13.54 -0.06 -15.06
C GLN A 38 -13.43 0.34 -13.59
N VAL A 39 -14.52 0.18 -12.81
CA VAL A 39 -14.48 0.40 -11.36
C VAL A 39 -13.49 -0.55 -10.69
N VAL A 40 -13.51 -1.84 -11.05
CA VAL A 40 -12.56 -2.84 -10.52
C VAL A 40 -11.13 -2.45 -10.86
N ALA A 41 -10.83 -2.12 -12.12
CA ALA A 41 -9.49 -1.70 -12.54
C ALA A 41 -8.99 -0.47 -11.76
N GLN A 42 -9.86 0.53 -11.56
CA GLN A 42 -9.52 1.72 -10.77
C GLN A 42 -9.27 1.38 -9.30
N VAL A 43 -10.08 0.49 -8.71
CA VAL A 43 -9.92 0.06 -7.32
C VAL A 43 -8.61 -0.71 -7.13
N ILE A 44 -8.24 -1.58 -8.09
CA ILE A 44 -6.96 -2.29 -8.08
C ILE A 44 -5.80 -1.30 -8.09
N ALA A 45 -5.81 -0.34 -9.04
CA ALA A 45 -4.76 0.67 -9.13
C ALA A 45 -4.63 1.47 -7.81
N ASN A 46 -5.75 1.90 -7.24
CA ASN A 46 -5.75 2.65 -5.99
C ASN A 46 -5.24 1.82 -4.79
N ALA A 47 -5.65 0.55 -4.69
CA ALA A 47 -5.21 -0.34 -3.62
C ALA A 47 -3.72 -0.68 -3.72
N VAL A 48 -3.21 -0.89 -4.93
CA VAL A 48 -1.77 -1.09 -5.17
C VAL A 48 -0.98 0.17 -4.81
N ALA A 49 -1.44 1.35 -5.25
CA ALA A 49 -0.78 2.62 -4.92
C ALA A 49 -0.73 2.86 -3.40
N GLU A 50 -1.81 2.57 -2.69
CA GLU A 50 -1.85 2.68 -1.23
C GLU A 50 -0.94 1.68 -0.54
N ALA A 51 -0.96 0.41 -0.95
CA ALA A 51 -0.05 -0.60 -0.40
C ALA A 51 1.41 -0.17 -0.59
N ARG A 52 1.76 0.36 -1.77
CA ARG A 52 3.08 0.93 -2.04
C ARG A 52 3.38 2.12 -1.12
N GLY A 53 2.41 2.99 -0.86
CA GLY A 53 2.54 4.09 0.10
C GLY A 53 2.89 3.61 1.51
N TYR A 54 2.23 2.56 2.01
CA TYR A 54 2.57 1.96 3.32
C TYR A 54 3.95 1.31 3.33
N ILE A 55 4.36 0.66 2.23
CA ILE A 55 5.71 0.08 2.11
C ILE A 55 6.77 1.19 2.16
N ALA A 56 6.56 2.24 1.37
CA ALA A 56 7.44 3.41 1.27
C ALA A 56 7.55 4.23 2.56
N ALA A 57 6.53 4.16 3.42
CA ALA A 57 6.54 4.88 4.70
C ALA A 57 7.64 4.39 5.65
N ASN A 58 8.11 3.15 5.48
CA ASN A 58 9.27 2.64 6.18
C ASN A 58 10.53 2.79 5.32
N SER A 59 11.48 3.58 5.80
CA SER A 59 12.74 3.89 5.10
C SER A 59 13.64 2.68 4.85
N GLU A 60 13.44 1.57 5.57
CA GLU A 60 14.22 0.33 5.35
C GLU A 60 13.73 -0.47 4.14
N ASN A 61 12.50 -0.21 3.67
CA ASN A 61 11.91 -0.95 2.55
C ASN A 61 12.30 -0.30 1.21
N ILE A 62 12.55 -1.13 0.20
CA ILE A 62 12.76 -0.70 -1.17
C ILE A 62 11.53 -1.09 -1.99
N LEU A 63 11.03 -0.16 -2.79
CA LEU A 63 9.94 -0.45 -3.70
C LEU A 63 10.45 -1.22 -4.92
N GLY A 64 9.70 -2.23 -5.36
CA GLY A 64 9.87 -2.87 -6.66
C GLY A 64 9.19 -2.07 -7.78
N ILE A 65 9.26 -2.61 -8.99
CA ILE A 65 8.70 -2.03 -10.23
C ILE A 65 7.29 -1.46 -10.02
N GLU A 66 6.96 -0.36 -10.68
CA GLU A 66 5.65 0.27 -10.61
C GLU A 66 4.51 -0.73 -10.84
N GLY A 67 3.42 -0.57 -10.08
CA GLY A 67 2.25 -1.46 -10.18
C GLY A 67 2.43 -2.86 -9.59
N THR A 68 3.58 -3.14 -8.96
CA THR A 68 3.84 -4.43 -8.29
C THR A 68 3.77 -4.33 -6.77
N VAL A 69 3.42 -5.46 -6.15
CA VAL A 69 3.29 -5.64 -4.69
C VAL A 69 4.09 -6.90 -4.28
N PRO A 70 4.70 -6.92 -3.08
CA PRO A 70 5.29 -8.13 -2.52
C PRO A 70 4.25 -9.25 -2.38
N ASP A 71 4.65 -10.50 -2.66
CA ASP A 71 3.77 -11.67 -2.55
C ASP A 71 3.19 -11.83 -1.13
N GLU A 72 3.96 -11.44 -0.12
CA GLU A 72 3.57 -11.45 1.30
C GLU A 72 2.35 -10.57 1.62
N LEU A 73 2.15 -9.52 0.82
CA LEU A 73 1.05 -8.57 0.97
C LEU A 73 -0.07 -8.79 -0.04
N ARG A 74 0.14 -9.67 -1.04
CA ARG A 74 -0.82 -9.94 -2.11
C ARG A 74 -2.22 -10.24 -1.59
N ALA A 75 -2.34 -11.20 -0.68
CA ALA A 75 -3.63 -11.58 -0.08
C ALA A 75 -4.31 -10.40 0.63
N SER A 76 -3.54 -9.60 1.39
CA SER A 76 -4.08 -8.43 2.09
C SER A 76 -4.56 -7.35 1.14
N VAL A 77 -3.83 -7.10 0.04
CA VAL A 77 -4.24 -6.13 -0.98
C VAL A 77 -5.51 -6.60 -1.71
N LEU A 78 -5.64 -7.90 -2.01
CA LEU A 78 -6.86 -8.45 -2.63
C LEU A 78 -8.10 -8.30 -1.74
N VAL A 79 -7.95 -8.50 -0.43
CA VAL A 79 -9.02 -8.27 0.55
C VAL A 79 -9.48 -6.81 0.54
N ILE A 80 -8.52 -5.86 0.51
CA ILE A 80 -8.80 -4.42 0.41
C ILE A 80 -9.53 -4.09 -0.89
N ILE A 81 -9.11 -4.67 -2.01
CA ILE A 81 -9.76 -4.50 -3.32
C ILE A 81 -11.21 -4.98 -3.24
N ARG A 82 -11.46 -6.20 -2.74
CA ARG A 82 -12.80 -6.77 -2.60
C ARG A 82 -13.72 -5.85 -1.80
N HIS A 83 -13.27 -5.43 -0.61
CA HIS A 83 -14.05 -4.53 0.25
C HIS A 83 -14.41 -3.21 -0.47
N ARG A 84 -13.46 -2.63 -1.19
CA ARG A 84 -13.66 -1.38 -1.95
C ARG A 84 -14.58 -1.53 -3.15
N VAL A 85 -14.52 -2.65 -3.85
CA VAL A 85 -15.44 -2.94 -4.97
C VAL A 85 -16.88 -3.04 -4.45
N PHE A 86 -17.11 -3.81 -3.37
CA PHE A 86 -18.44 -3.98 -2.81
C PHE A 86 -19.02 -2.70 -2.18
N THR A 87 -18.17 -1.82 -1.63
CA THR A 87 -18.62 -0.53 -1.08
C THR A 87 -18.91 0.52 -2.14
N ARG A 88 -18.21 0.49 -3.29
CA ARG A 88 -18.42 1.43 -4.41
C ARG A 88 -19.63 1.08 -5.28
N LEU A 89 -19.90 -0.20 -5.52
CA LEU A 89 -21.00 -0.59 -6.39
C LEU A 89 -22.35 -0.59 -5.65
N PRO A 90 -23.40 0.06 -6.20
CA PRO A 90 -24.72 0.01 -5.61
C PRO A 90 -25.24 -1.43 -5.60
N LYS A 91 -26.03 -1.79 -4.59
CA LYS A 91 -26.60 -3.14 -4.35
C LYS A 91 -25.59 -4.24 -3.95
N MET A 92 -24.28 -4.00 -4.03
CA MET A 92 -23.26 -4.98 -3.61
C MET A 92 -22.90 -4.91 -2.13
N LYS A 93 -23.34 -3.88 -1.41
CA LYS A 93 -23.12 -3.75 0.04
C LYS A 93 -23.71 -4.90 0.86
N ALA A 94 -24.76 -5.56 0.36
CA ALA A 94 -25.34 -6.73 1.01
C ALA A 94 -24.40 -7.95 1.02
N LEU A 95 -23.37 -7.97 0.17
CA LEU A 95 -22.34 -9.01 0.14
C LEU A 95 -21.21 -8.77 1.16
N LEU A 96 -21.25 -7.66 1.91
CA LEU A 96 -20.33 -7.42 3.01
C LEU A 96 -20.90 -8.03 4.29
N ASP A 97 -20.33 -9.14 4.72
CA ASP A 97 -20.57 -9.71 6.04
C ASP A 97 -19.53 -9.18 7.06
N ASP A 98 -19.79 -9.40 8.34
CA ASP A 98 -18.90 -8.96 9.43
C ASP A 98 -17.52 -9.61 9.34
N LEU A 99 -17.41 -10.81 8.76
CA LEU A 99 -16.14 -11.51 8.57
C LEU A 99 -15.28 -10.81 7.52
N ARG A 100 -15.85 -10.42 6.38
CA ARG A 100 -15.17 -9.67 5.31
C ARG A 100 -14.74 -8.28 5.77
N VAL A 101 -15.50 -7.65 6.68
CA VAL A 101 -15.09 -6.38 7.32
C VAL A 101 -13.91 -6.61 8.27
N LYS A 102 -13.93 -7.66 9.10
CA LYS A 102 -12.78 -8.01 9.95
C LYS A 102 -11.53 -8.34 9.15
N GLU A 103 -11.66 -9.10 8.06
CA GLU A 103 -10.54 -9.39 7.15
C GLU A 103 -9.96 -8.10 6.55
N TYR A 104 -10.81 -7.13 6.21
CA TYR A 104 -10.36 -5.81 5.76
C TYR A 104 -9.57 -5.07 6.84
N ASP A 105 -10.05 -5.07 8.08
CA ASP A 105 -9.36 -4.43 9.20
C ASP A 105 -8.00 -5.10 9.50
N GLU A 106 -7.93 -6.43 9.40
CA GLU A 106 -6.68 -7.19 9.54
C GLU A 106 -5.69 -6.90 8.41
N ALA A 107 -6.17 -6.82 7.16
CA ALA A 107 -5.35 -6.44 6.02
C ALA A 107 -4.78 -5.02 6.19
N MET A 108 -5.61 -4.07 6.63
CA MET A 108 -5.17 -2.70 6.92
C MET A 108 -4.18 -2.64 8.09
N ARG A 109 -4.38 -3.47 9.12
CA ARG A 109 -3.43 -3.60 10.23
C ARG A 109 -2.07 -4.11 9.75
N LYS A 110 -2.05 -5.14 8.90
CA LYS A 110 -0.82 -5.68 8.33
C LYS A 110 -0.05 -4.63 7.50
N LEU A 111 -0.76 -3.81 6.71
CA LEU A 111 -0.13 -2.70 5.99
C LEU A 111 0.46 -1.65 6.95
N ARG A 112 -0.20 -1.36 8.07
CA ARG A 112 0.35 -0.48 9.11
C ARG A 112 1.58 -1.10 9.77
N ASP A 113 1.57 -2.40 10.04
CA ASP A 113 2.71 -3.11 10.61
C ASP A 113 3.94 -3.08 9.70
N VAL A 114 3.73 -3.15 8.38
CA VAL A 114 4.80 -2.91 7.38
C VAL A 114 5.36 -1.49 7.49
N SER A 115 4.48 -0.49 7.55
CA SER A 115 4.92 0.92 7.67
C SER A 115 5.65 1.21 8.98
N ASN A 116 5.27 0.52 10.06
CA ASN A 116 5.94 0.60 11.36
C ASN A 116 7.24 -0.22 11.42
N GLY A 117 7.53 -1.02 10.39
CA GLY A 117 8.69 -1.91 10.34
C GLY A 117 8.61 -3.11 11.28
N THR A 118 7.44 -3.40 11.86
CA THR A 118 7.19 -4.60 12.69
C THR A 118 7.03 -5.85 11.82
N PHE A 119 6.48 -5.70 10.61
CA PHE A 119 6.47 -6.74 9.59
C PHE A 119 7.56 -6.47 8.54
N LYS A 120 8.56 -7.35 8.46
CA LYS A 120 9.65 -7.24 7.48
C LYS A 120 9.23 -7.84 6.14
N LEU A 121 9.57 -7.14 5.06
CA LEU A 121 9.30 -7.57 3.70
C LEU A 121 10.57 -8.06 3.02
N VAL A 122 10.41 -8.97 2.07
CA VAL A 122 11.50 -9.35 1.18
C VAL A 122 11.72 -8.26 0.13
N GLN A 123 12.96 -7.76 0.08
CA GLN A 123 13.37 -6.73 -0.87
C GLN A 123 13.22 -7.22 -2.32
N PRO A 124 12.85 -6.34 -3.26
CA PRO A 124 12.77 -6.67 -4.69
C PRO A 124 14.15 -6.97 -5.25
N ILE A 125 14.22 -7.88 -6.23
CA ILE A 125 15.46 -8.13 -7.00
C ILE A 125 15.75 -6.93 -7.92
N THR A 126 14.69 -6.36 -8.49
CA THR A 126 14.75 -5.17 -9.36
C THR A 126 14.05 -4.01 -8.64
N PRO A 127 14.81 -3.04 -8.10
CA PRO A 127 14.22 -1.87 -7.47
C PRO A 127 13.48 -1.00 -8.50
N ALA A 128 12.48 -0.25 -8.04
CA ALA A 128 11.86 0.82 -8.81
C ALA A 128 12.89 1.90 -9.16
N ASP A 129 12.54 2.72 -10.16
CA ASP A 129 13.31 3.92 -10.51
C ASP A 129 13.54 4.81 -9.27
N PRO A 130 14.71 5.44 -9.10
CA PRO A 130 14.98 6.38 -8.01
C PRO A 130 13.89 7.43 -7.79
N ASP A 131 13.25 7.91 -8.85
CA ASP A 131 12.18 8.92 -8.77
C ASP A 131 10.87 8.35 -8.17
N GLN A 132 10.73 7.01 -8.15
CA GLN A 132 9.58 6.29 -7.61
C GLN A 132 9.83 5.73 -6.21
N GLN A 133 11.08 5.75 -5.74
CA GLN A 133 11.37 5.46 -4.34
C GLN A 133 10.84 6.61 -3.49
N ALA A 134 10.32 6.31 -2.30
CA ALA A 134 10.09 7.38 -1.34
C ALA A 134 11.44 8.00 -1.03
N GLY A 135 11.64 9.24 -1.48
CA GLY A 135 12.87 9.98 -1.27
C GLY A 135 13.21 9.93 0.20
N GLY A 136 14.23 9.15 0.55
CA GLY A 136 14.77 9.11 1.89
C GLY A 136 15.18 10.53 2.17
N GLY A 137 14.40 11.24 2.98
CA GLY A 137 14.70 12.61 3.35
C GLY A 137 16.09 12.57 3.97
N SER A 138 17.09 13.00 3.21
CA SER A 138 18.45 13.14 3.70
C SER A 138 18.44 14.33 4.65
N MET A 139 17.92 14.14 5.86
CA MET A 139 18.20 15.03 6.96
C MET A 139 19.67 14.84 7.30
N GLN A 140 20.52 15.55 6.57
CA GLN A 140 21.89 15.75 6.95
C GLN A 140 21.87 16.62 8.21
N VAL A 141 22.06 15.99 9.36
CA VAL A 141 22.26 16.72 10.62
C VAL A 141 23.53 17.54 10.44
N VAL A 142 23.39 18.84 10.20
CA VAL A 142 24.52 19.77 10.20
C VAL A 142 25.07 19.76 11.63
N ASN A 143 26.31 19.31 11.71
CA ASN A 143 27.02 19.04 12.95
C ASN A 143 26.90 20.22 13.94
N LYS A 144 26.54 19.91 15.18
CA LYS A 144 26.29 20.87 16.27
C LYS A 144 27.48 21.84 16.37
N ALA A 145 27.24 23.15 16.30
CA ALA A 145 28.30 24.15 16.46
C ALA A 145 29.01 23.93 17.81
N LYS A 146 30.27 23.47 17.77
CA LYS A 146 31.12 23.29 18.94
C LYS A 146 31.40 24.67 19.51
N ARG A 147 30.69 25.08 20.57
CA ARG A 147 30.96 26.35 21.27
C ARG A 147 32.38 26.31 21.84
N TRP A 148 33.32 26.97 21.15
CA TRP A 148 34.72 27.05 21.58
C TRP A 148 34.93 28.06 22.72
N ALA A 149 34.02 29.03 22.87
CA ALA A 149 34.05 30.04 23.92
C ALA A 149 33.00 29.74 24.99
N THR A 150 33.40 29.04 26.05
CA THR A 150 32.67 28.97 27.31
C THR A 150 33.22 30.00 28.28
N ARG A 151 32.40 30.59 29.17
CA ARG A 151 32.83 31.60 30.17
C ARG A 151 34.11 31.21 30.94
N LYS A 152 34.31 29.91 31.18
CA LYS A 152 35.51 29.34 31.84
C LYS A 152 36.82 29.55 31.04
N LYS A 153 36.75 29.70 29.71
CA LYS A 153 37.90 29.99 28.82
C LYS A 153 38.13 31.49 28.57
N LEU A 154 37.18 32.35 28.95
CA LEU A 154 37.28 33.81 28.82
C LEU A 154 37.71 34.49 30.14
N GLY A 155 38.03 33.71 31.18
CA GLY A 155 38.42 34.21 32.51
C GLY A 155 39.82 34.79 32.63
N GLY A 156 40.42 35.27 31.53
CA GLY A 156 41.76 35.86 31.51
C GLY A 156 41.92 37.02 30.52
N LEU A 157 40.80 37.58 30.02
CA LEU A 157 40.76 38.78 29.18
C LEU A 157 40.23 39.94 30.03
N PHE A 158 41.03 40.34 31.03
CA PHE A 158 40.99 41.64 31.70
C PHE A 158 42.44 42.03 32.00
#